data_AF-A0ABD0V561-F1
#
_entry.id   AF-A0ABD0V561-F1
#
_cell.length_a   1.000
_cell.length_b   1.000
_cell.length_c   1.000
_cell.angle_alpha   90.00
_cell.angle_beta   90.00
_cell.angle_gamma   90.00
#
_symmetry.space_group_name_H-M   'P 1'
#
loop_
_entity.id
_entity.type
_entity.pdbx_description
1 polymer ?
#
loop_
_entity_poly.entity_id
_entity_poly.type
_entity_poly.pdbx_seq_one_letter_code
_entity_poly.pdbx_strand_id
1 'polypeptide(L)'
;MEERECAYKKLEETEEKAELLRDRFRLSVIAIAEAEAKKQGLEIAESVVACISDLAFKLTELLANDVWLFAQHAGRKSINMEDVILSAHRNEHLLGLLRSFSYDLKGKEPKAGKMRKRPLKEDTRVEAHK
;
A
#
# COMPACT_ATOMS: atom_id res chain seq x y z
N MET A 1 -27.60 13.27 23.69
CA MET A 1 -28.34 12.21 22.98
C MET A 1 -27.86 12.15 21.53
N GLU A 2 -27.83 13.30 20.85
CA GLU A 2 -27.34 13.47 19.47
C GLU A 2 -25.88 13.05 19.22
N GLU A 3 -24.93 13.38 20.11
CA GLU A 3 -23.51 12.95 19.94
C GLU A 3 -23.35 11.43 19.98
N ARG A 4 -24.18 10.74 20.78
CA ARG A 4 -24.17 9.27 20.86
C ARG A 4 -24.76 8.67 19.60
N GLU A 5 -25.88 9.19 19.10
CA GLU A 5 -26.47 8.76 17.82
C GLU A 5 -25.52 8.99 16.64
N CYS A 6 -24.79 10.12 16.63
CA CYS A 6 -23.76 10.39 15.62
C CYS A 6 -22.61 9.38 15.68
N ALA A 7 -22.17 8.99 16.88
CA ALA A 7 -21.13 7.97 17.07
C ALA A 7 -21.61 6.58 16.61
N TYR A 8 -22.84 6.18 16.95
CA TYR A 8 -23.42 4.91 16.49
C TYR A 8 -23.53 4.85 14.97
N LYS A 9 -24.02 5.91 14.34
CA LYS A 9 -24.13 5.96 12.88
C LYS A 9 -22.77 5.90 12.18
N LYS A 10 -21.74 6.55 12.75
CA LYS A 10 -20.36 6.43 12.25
C LYS A 10 -19.82 5.01 12.39
N LEU A 11 -20.12 4.33 13.48
CA LEU A 11 -19.71 2.93 13.69
C LEU A 11 -20.36 2.01 12.66
N GLU A 12 -21.66 2.14 12.44
CA GLU A 12 -22.41 1.39 11.44
C GLU A 12 -21.85 1.61 10.03
N GLU A 13 -21.62 2.87 9.63
CA GLU A 13 -20.99 3.19 8.33
C GLU A 13 -19.56 2.61 8.21
N THR A 14 -18.80 2.51 9.30
CA THR A 14 -17.47 1.88 9.26
C THR A 14 -17.55 0.37 9.14
N GLU A 15 -18.55 -0.25 9.74
CA GLU A 15 -18.78 -1.70 9.67
C GLU A 15 -19.23 -2.11 8.27
N GLU A 16 -20.19 -1.39 7.66
CA GLU A 16 -20.61 -1.60 6.27
C GLU A 16 -19.43 -1.48 5.29
N LYS A 17 -18.57 -0.47 5.48
CA LYS A 17 -17.36 -0.30 4.65
C LYS A 17 -16.37 -1.46 4.84
N ALA A 18 -16.23 -1.96 6.06
CA ALA A 18 -15.36 -3.09 6.37
C ALA A 18 -15.88 -4.38 5.74
N GLU A 19 -17.19 -4.62 5.74
CA GLU A 19 -17.81 -5.75 5.06
C GLU A 19 -17.59 -5.68 3.55
N LEU A 20 -17.87 -4.53 2.92
CA LEU A 20 -17.65 -4.34 1.50
C LEU A 20 -16.16 -4.53 1.10
N LEU A 21 -15.23 -4.10 1.96
CA LEU A 21 -13.81 -4.32 1.73
C LEU A 21 -13.46 -5.81 1.83
N ARG A 22 -14.01 -6.53 2.81
CA ARG A 22 -13.81 -7.97 3.00
C ARG A 22 -14.33 -8.77 1.80
N ASP A 23 -15.49 -8.41 1.27
CA ASP A 23 -16.07 -9.06 0.10
C ASP A 23 -15.19 -8.88 -1.14
N ARG A 24 -14.71 -7.66 -1.40
CA ARG A 24 -13.79 -7.38 -2.51
C ARG A 24 -12.45 -8.09 -2.35
N PHE A 25 -11.95 -8.16 -1.12
CA PHE A 25 -10.75 -8.89 -0.79
C PHE A 25 -10.92 -10.39 -1.11
N ARG A 26 -12.04 -10.99 -0.69
CA ARG A 26 -12.36 -12.39 -0.97
C ARG A 26 -12.41 -12.69 -2.47
N LEU A 27 -13.04 -11.83 -3.27
CA LEU A 27 -13.05 -11.99 -4.73
C LEU A 27 -11.64 -11.99 -5.33
N SER A 28 -10.75 -11.15 -4.82
CA SER A 28 -9.35 -11.10 -5.27
C SER A 28 -8.59 -12.38 -4.89
N VAL A 29 -8.82 -12.91 -3.69
CA VAL A 29 -8.23 -14.17 -3.24
C VAL A 29 -8.71 -15.35 -4.08
N ILE A 30 -10.01 -15.42 -4.38
CA ILE A 30 -10.59 -16.43 -5.28
C ILE A 30 -9.87 -16.40 -6.64
N ALA A 31 -9.77 -15.21 -7.26
CA ALA A 31 -9.13 -15.07 -8.57
C ALA A 31 -7.65 -15.53 -8.56
N ILE A 32 -6.89 -15.22 -7.50
CA ILE A 32 -5.50 -15.66 -7.37
C ILE A 32 -5.42 -17.17 -7.17
N ALA A 33 -6.25 -17.72 -6.29
CA ALA A 33 -6.25 -19.14 -5.95
C ALA A 33 -6.64 -20.01 -7.14
N GLU A 34 -7.69 -19.64 -7.88
CA GLU A 34 -8.13 -20.33 -9.09
C GLU A 34 -7.07 -20.23 -10.20
N ALA A 35 -6.45 -19.06 -10.38
CA ALA A 35 -5.38 -18.91 -11.36
C ALA A 35 -4.18 -19.81 -11.05
N GLU A 36 -3.83 -19.97 -9.77
CA GLU A 36 -2.73 -20.86 -9.36
C GLU A 36 -3.12 -22.33 -9.47
N ALA A 37 -4.33 -22.71 -9.04
CA ALA A 37 -4.83 -24.08 -9.18
C ALA A 37 -4.86 -24.52 -10.65
N LYS A 38 -5.32 -23.65 -11.55
CA LYS A 38 -5.35 -23.89 -12.99
C LYS A 38 -3.96 -24.10 -13.60
N LYS A 39 -2.93 -23.37 -13.15
CA LYS A 39 -1.54 -23.58 -13.61
C LYS A 39 -1.02 -24.96 -13.21
N GLN A 40 -1.44 -25.46 -12.05
CA GLN A 40 -1.07 -26.78 -11.55
C GLN A 40 -1.97 -27.91 -12.09
N GLY A 41 -3.01 -27.59 -12.85
CA GLY A 41 -4.01 -28.56 -13.32
C GLY A 41 -4.88 -29.13 -12.19
N LEU A 42 -5.08 -28.37 -11.12
CA LEU A 42 -5.84 -28.74 -9.95
C LEU A 42 -7.10 -27.87 -9.81
N GLU A 43 -8.07 -28.38 -9.05
CA GLU A 43 -9.22 -27.60 -8.56
C GLU A 43 -9.03 -27.32 -7.07
N ILE A 44 -9.48 -26.15 -6.62
CA ILE A 44 -9.42 -25.76 -5.21
C ILE A 44 -10.81 -25.80 -4.59
N ALA A 45 -10.92 -26.39 -3.41
CA ALA A 45 -12.19 -26.44 -2.68
C ALA A 45 -12.59 -25.06 -2.16
N GLU A 46 -13.88 -24.74 -2.25
CA GLU A 46 -14.43 -23.44 -1.83
C GLU A 46 -14.14 -23.12 -0.36
N SER A 47 -14.23 -24.12 0.52
CA SER A 47 -13.92 -23.98 1.94
C SER A 47 -12.45 -23.60 2.20
N VAL A 48 -11.52 -24.08 1.37
CA VAL A 48 -10.09 -23.73 1.46
C VAL A 48 -9.89 -22.28 1.04
N VAL A 49 -10.55 -21.83 -0.03
CA VAL A 49 -10.48 -20.43 -0.48
C VAL A 49 -11.06 -19.47 0.56
N ALA A 50 -12.17 -19.84 1.19
CA ALA A 50 -12.76 -19.07 2.30
C ALA A 50 -11.77 -18.95 3.47
N CYS A 51 -11.17 -20.05 3.90
CA CYS A 51 -10.16 -20.05 4.96
C CYS A 51 -8.92 -19.19 4.62
N ILE A 52 -8.42 -19.28 3.38
CA ILE A 52 -7.29 -18.46 2.92
C ILE A 52 -7.67 -16.98 2.94
N SER A 53 -8.90 -16.64 2.51
CA SER A 53 -9.40 -15.27 2.49
C SER A 53 -9.44 -14.66 3.89
N ASP A 54 -9.99 -15.39 4.86
CA ASP A 54 -10.06 -14.91 6.25
C ASP A 54 -8.67 -14.78 6.88
N LEU A 55 -7.77 -15.73 6.60
CA LEU A 55 -6.40 -15.70 7.10
C LEU A 55 -5.63 -14.52 6.51
N ALA A 56 -5.69 -14.32 5.20
CA ALA A 56 -5.00 -13.23 4.51
C ALA A 56 -5.55 -11.85 4.92
N PHE A 57 -6.85 -11.74 5.18
CA PHE A 57 -7.45 -10.51 5.70
C PHE A 57 -6.90 -10.16 7.10
N LYS A 58 -6.82 -11.14 8.01
CA LYS A 58 -6.20 -10.96 9.34
C LYS A 58 -4.71 -10.62 9.25
N LEU A 59 -3.98 -11.28 8.35
CA LEU A 59 -2.57 -10.97 8.11
C LEU A 59 -2.36 -9.54 7.59
N THR A 60 -3.32 -8.99 6.84
CA THR A 60 -3.25 -7.61 6.35
C THR A 60 -3.27 -6.60 7.49
N GLU A 61 -4.05 -6.86 8.55
CA GLU A 61 -4.09 -5.99 9.74
C GLU A 61 -2.75 -6.02 10.50
N LEU A 62 -2.17 -7.21 10.68
CA LEU A 62 -0.84 -7.35 11.30
C LEU A 62 0.22 -6.63 10.48
N LEU A 63 0.23 -6.87 9.15
CA LEU A 63 1.17 -6.23 8.24
C LEU A 63 1.03 -4.71 8.26
N ALA A 64 -0.19 -4.17 8.26
CA ALA A 64 -0.46 -2.74 8.31
C ALA A 64 0.11 -2.08 9.58
N ASN A 65 -0.05 -2.74 10.74
CA ASN A 65 0.52 -2.27 12.00
C ASN A 65 2.04 -2.31 11.98
N ASP A 66 2.64 -3.40 11.49
CA ASP A 66 4.10 -3.55 11.40
C ASP A 66 4.72 -2.45 10.53
N VAL A 67 4.21 -2.23 9.32
CA VAL A 67 4.77 -1.20 8.42
C VAL A 67 4.56 0.22 8.93
N TRP A 68 3.45 0.47 9.65
CA TRP A 68 3.22 1.75 10.31
C TRP A 68 4.23 1.97 11.44
N LEU A 69 4.47 0.96 12.28
CA LEU A 69 5.46 1.01 13.36
C LEU A 69 6.89 1.21 12.82
N PHE A 70 7.24 0.58 11.69
CA PHE A 70 8.55 0.78 11.06
C PHE A 70 8.74 2.21 10.57
N ALA A 71 7.73 2.78 9.90
CA ALA A 71 7.76 4.17 9.48
C ALA A 71 7.87 5.12 10.69
N GLN A 72 7.10 4.86 11.74
CA GLN A 72 7.11 5.63 12.98
C GLN A 72 8.47 5.55 13.70
N HIS A 73 9.08 4.36 13.79
CA HIS A 73 10.40 4.17 14.36
C HIS A 73 11.48 4.97 13.62
N ALA A 74 11.34 5.11 12.30
CA ALA A 74 12.18 5.96 11.47
C ALA A 74 11.80 7.46 11.52
N GLY A 75 10.89 7.87 12.40
CA GLY A 75 10.43 9.26 12.54
C GLY A 75 9.59 9.77 11.37
N ARG A 76 9.05 8.89 10.54
CA ARG A 76 8.25 9.22 9.35
C ARG A 76 6.77 9.00 9.59
N LYS A 77 5.93 9.77 8.88
CA LYS A 77 4.46 9.59 8.83
C LYS A 77 3.97 8.91 7.56
N SER A 78 4.89 8.62 6.64
CA SER A 78 4.60 8.00 5.34
C SER A 78 5.47 6.76 5.18
N ILE A 79 4.83 5.66 4.78
CA ILE A 79 5.43 4.35 4.57
C ILE A 79 6.20 4.37 3.24
N ASN A 80 7.40 3.79 3.22
CA ASN A 80 8.22 3.65 2.03
C ASN A 80 8.50 2.17 1.71
N MET A 81 9.27 1.91 0.63
CA MET A 81 9.61 0.53 0.25
C MET A 81 10.46 -0.21 1.29
N GLU A 82 11.28 0.49 2.07
CA GLU A 82 12.12 -0.15 3.09
C GLU A 82 11.28 -0.71 4.23
N ASP A 83 10.19 -0.03 4.62
CA ASP A 83 9.24 -0.53 5.62
C ASP A 83 8.56 -1.83 5.15
N VAL A 84 8.16 -1.87 3.87
CA VAL A 84 7.54 -3.06 3.27
C VAL A 84 8.55 -4.22 3.20
N ILE A 85 9.79 -3.95 2.77
CA ILE A 85 10.85 -4.98 2.73
C ILE A 85 11.16 -5.50 4.14
N LEU A 86 11.21 -4.61 5.15
CA LEU A 86 11.49 -4.98 6.53
C LEU A 86 10.43 -5.92 7.11
N SER A 87 9.17 -5.83 6.68
CA SER A 87 8.12 -6.75 7.12
C SER A 87 8.43 -8.23 6.81
N ALA A 88 9.23 -8.49 5.76
CA ALA A 88 9.64 -9.84 5.37
C ALA A 88 10.93 -10.33 6.04
N HIS A 89 11.51 -9.62 7.00
CA HIS A 89 12.81 -9.96 7.62
C HIS A 89 12.91 -11.36 8.24
N ARG A 90 11.77 -11.99 8.56
CA ARG A 90 11.74 -13.37 9.10
C ARG A 90 11.94 -14.44 8.02
N ASN A 91 11.85 -14.07 6.75
CA ASN A 91 11.98 -14.96 5.61
C ASN A 91 12.94 -14.36 4.58
N GLU A 92 14.20 -14.78 4.64
CA GLU A 92 15.27 -14.30 3.77
C GLU A 92 14.96 -14.45 2.28
N HIS A 93 14.29 -15.53 1.88
CA HIS A 93 13.90 -15.75 0.49
C HIS A 93 12.86 -14.71 0.04
N LEU A 94 11.81 -14.50 0.84
CA LEU A 94 10.79 -13.48 0.56
C LEU A 94 11.39 -12.08 0.55
N LEU A 95 12.26 -11.77 1.50
CA LEU A 95 12.97 -10.49 1.58
C LEU A 95 13.83 -10.24 0.32
N GLY A 96 14.53 -11.27 -0.18
CA GLY A 96 15.28 -11.22 -1.44
C GLY A 96 14.38 -10.94 -2.65
N LEU A 97 13.21 -11.59 -2.73
CA LEU A 97 12.22 -11.34 -3.78
C LEU A 97 11.68 -9.91 -3.73
N LEU A 98 11.31 -9.41 -2.55
CA LEU A 98 10.79 -8.04 -2.40
C LEU A 98 11.85 -6.98 -2.73
N ARG A 99 13.12 -7.21 -2.36
CA ARG A 99 14.24 -6.34 -2.76
C ARG A 99 14.37 -6.29 -4.27
N SER A 100 14.37 -7.45 -4.93
CA SER A 100 14.47 -7.54 -6.40
C SER A 100 13.31 -6.81 -7.07
N PHE A 101 12.09 -7.04 -6.60
CA PHE A 101 10.89 -6.37 -7.10
C PHE A 101 10.93 -4.85 -6.91
N SER A 102 11.48 -4.35 -5.78
CA SER A 102 11.66 -2.92 -5.53
C SER A 102 12.56 -2.25 -6.56
N TYR A 103 13.62 -2.93 -7.03
CA TYR A 103 14.49 -2.42 -8.09
C TYR A 103 13.77 -2.35 -9.45
N ASP A 104 12.97 -3.37 -9.76
CA ASP A 104 12.19 -3.42 -11.02
C ASP A 104 11.16 -2.29 -11.09
N LEU A 105 10.53 -1.93 -9.97
CA LEU A 105 9.59 -0.80 -9.90
C LEU A 105 10.30 0.54 -10.13
N LYS A 106 11.46 0.76 -9.52
CA LYS A 106 12.27 1.98 -9.72
C LYS A 106 12.72 2.15 -11.17
N GLY A 107 12.90 1.06 -11.91
CA GLY A 107 13.21 1.08 -13.34
C GLY A 107 12.03 1.46 -14.24
N LYS A 108 10.79 1.29 -13.76
CA LYS A 108 9.53 1.52 -14.50
C LYS A 108 8.84 2.84 -14.16
N GLU A 109 9.28 3.56 -13.12
CA GLU A 109 8.73 4.89 -12.83
C GLU A 109 9.12 5.90 -13.93
N PRO A 110 8.16 6.59 -14.58
CA PRO A 110 8.48 7.72 -15.42
C PRO A 110 9.16 8.77 -14.53
N LYS A 111 10.41 9.12 -14.85
CA LYS A 111 11.18 10.15 -14.15
C LYS A 111 10.39 11.45 -14.09
N ALA A 112 9.67 11.69 -13.00
CA ALA A 112 9.01 12.96 -12.73
C ALA A 112 10.11 14.04 -12.75
N GLY A 113 9.97 14.97 -13.69
CA GLY A 113 11.04 15.83 -14.18
C GLY A 113 11.79 16.61 -13.09
N LYS A 114 13.12 16.60 -13.20
CA LYS A 114 13.97 17.69 -12.72
C LYS A 114 13.57 18.99 -13.46
N MET A 115 12.66 19.76 -12.89
CA MET A 115 12.47 21.17 -13.26
C MET A 115 12.70 22.02 -12.01
N ARG A 116 13.98 22.13 -11.60
CA ARG A 116 14.43 23.29 -10.82
C ARG A 116 14.60 24.44 -11.81
N LYS A 117 13.55 25.25 -12.01
CA LYS A 117 13.70 26.56 -12.68
C LYS A 117 14.42 27.50 -11.71
N ARG A 118 15.67 27.84 -11.99
CA ARG A 118 16.34 29.02 -11.43
C ARG A 118 15.76 30.25 -12.16
N PRO A 119 15.23 31.27 -11.47
CA PRO A 119 14.92 32.52 -12.14
C PRO A 119 16.21 33.29 -12.45
N LEU A 120 16.26 33.77 -13.69
CA LEU A 120 17.27 34.57 -14.36
C LEU A 120 17.32 35.98 -13.72
N LYS A 121 18.52 36.54 -13.51
CA LYS A 121 18.68 37.94 -13.08
C LYS A 121 18.36 38.86 -14.27
N GLU A 122 17.41 39.79 -14.09
CA GLU A 122 17.15 40.88 -15.03
C GLU A 122 17.98 42.10 -14.61
N ASP A 123 18.90 42.52 -15.49
CA ASP A 123 19.68 43.75 -15.40
C ASP A 123 18.77 44.95 -15.65
N THR A 124 18.56 45.81 -14.65
CA THR A 124 18.02 47.16 -14.87
C THR A 124 19.17 48.12 -15.16
N ARG A 125 19.32 48.46 -16.43
CA ARG A 125 20.18 49.56 -16.91
C ARG A 125 19.32 50.54 -17.71
N VAL A 126 18.96 51.67 -17.10
CA VAL A 126 18.56 52.92 -17.79
C VAL A 126 18.93 54.05 -16.83
N GLU A 127 20.15 54.57 -16.93
CA GLU A 127 20.52 55.80 -17.66
C GLU A 127 19.83 57.07 -17.16
N ALA A 128 20.70 57.98 -16.72
CA ALA A 128 20.43 59.33 -16.30
C ALA A 128 19.88 60.17 -17.46
N HIS A 129 19.01 61.15 -17.16
CA HIS A 129 19.16 62.50 -17.71
C HIS A 129 18.25 63.53 -17.03
N LYS A 130 18.91 64.57 -16.52
CA LYS A 130 18.52 65.99 -16.40
C LYS A 130 17.53 66.44 -15.32
#